data_AF-A0A7X2LZS4-F1
#
_entry.id   AF-A0A7X2LZS4-F1
#
_cell.length_a   1.000
_cell.length_b   1.000
_cell.length_c   1.000
_cell.angle_alpha   90.00
_cell.angle_beta   90.00
_cell.angle_gamma   90.00
#
_symmetry.space_group_name_H-M   'P 1'
#
loop_
_entity.id
_entity.type
_entity.pdbx_description
1 polymer ?
#
loop_
_entity_poly.entity_id
_entity_poly.type
_entity_poly.pdbx_seq_one_letter_code
_entity_poly.pdbx_strand_id
1 'polypeptide(L)'
;MKTVPSLLFKLGKKKQTLEQTVMKIHEGDTLLQNSLIEQYKPFVAKTVSSVCKRYIDERDDEFSIGLIAFNEAIEKYSPDKGNSLLAFAELIIKRKVIDYIRKEARNAHTVNIDVPEQEEGESSQSKIEADLSVTEYQKLIQAEQRREEILHFTNVLTEFDLSFSELMEQSPKHRDARQNAIEVAKVLTEHPELKKLLFQKKQIPVKQLEKMVSVSRKTIERNRKYIIAMAIIMTGDYLYLQDYIKGVLNE
;
A
#
# COMPACT_ATOMS: atom_id res chain seq x y z
N MET A 1 -54.34 -44.93 -29.39
CA MET A 1 -54.00 -45.04 -27.96
C MET A 1 -52.65 -44.40 -27.73
N LYS A 2 -52.61 -43.41 -26.83
CA LYS A 2 -51.41 -42.68 -26.40
C LYS A 2 -50.83 -43.38 -25.18
N THR A 3 -49.51 -43.47 -25.09
CA THR A 3 -48.77 -43.32 -23.83
C THR A 3 -47.31 -42.99 -24.16
N VAL A 4 -46.94 -41.73 -23.93
CA VAL A 4 -45.55 -41.27 -23.84
C VAL A 4 -45.24 -41.22 -22.35
N PRO A 5 -44.19 -41.89 -21.83
CA PRO A 5 -43.73 -41.66 -20.47
C PRO A 5 -42.99 -40.33 -20.42
N SER A 6 -43.47 -39.46 -19.53
CA SER A 6 -42.97 -38.13 -19.21
C SER A 6 -41.47 -38.12 -18.91
N LEU A 7 -40.69 -37.36 -19.69
CA LEU A 7 -39.43 -36.80 -19.21
C LEU A 7 -39.76 -35.72 -18.18
N LEU A 8 -39.67 -36.10 -16.90
CA LEU A 8 -39.63 -35.18 -15.79
C LEU A 8 -38.42 -34.25 -15.96
N PHE A 9 -38.73 -33.01 -16.30
CA PHE A 9 -37.86 -31.85 -16.29
C PHE A 9 -37.07 -31.77 -14.97
N LYS A 10 -35.78 -32.14 -15.00
CA LYS A 10 -34.79 -31.60 -14.06
C LYS A 10 -34.34 -30.23 -14.59
N LEU A 11 -35.13 -29.19 -14.29
CA LEU A 11 -34.65 -27.81 -14.39
C LEU A 11 -33.65 -27.60 -13.23
N GLY A 12 -32.36 -27.69 -13.53
CA GLY A 12 -31.32 -27.23 -12.62
C GLY A 12 -31.53 -25.74 -12.34
N LYS A 13 -31.84 -25.37 -11.09
CA LYS A 13 -31.82 -23.99 -10.64
C LYS A 13 -30.39 -23.46 -10.85
N LYS A 14 -30.18 -22.59 -11.84
CA LYS A 14 -28.90 -21.85 -11.99
C LYS A 14 -28.62 -21.14 -10.67
N LYS A 15 -27.46 -21.40 -10.05
CA LYS A 15 -26.97 -20.61 -8.91
C LYS A 15 -26.90 -19.15 -9.37
N GLN A 16 -27.65 -18.26 -8.70
CA GLN A 16 -27.57 -16.82 -8.93
C GLN A 16 -26.16 -16.35 -8.58
N THR A 17 -25.58 -15.47 -9.39
CA THR A 17 -24.27 -14.89 -9.07
C THR A 17 -24.42 -13.86 -7.96
N LEU A 18 -23.34 -13.61 -7.22
CA LEU A 18 -23.34 -12.66 -6.10
C LEU A 18 -23.78 -11.26 -6.54
N GLU A 19 -23.39 -10.87 -7.75
CA GLU A 19 -23.73 -9.59 -8.37
C GLU A 19 -25.21 -9.50 -8.74
N GLN A 20 -25.83 -10.61 -9.17
CA GLN A 20 -27.28 -10.67 -9.43
C GLN A 20 -28.09 -10.57 -8.13
N THR A 21 -27.57 -11.10 -7.03
CA THR A 21 -28.17 -10.97 -5.70
C THR A 21 -28.15 -9.51 -5.23
N VAL A 22 -27.05 -8.78 -5.47
CA VAL A 22 -26.95 -7.36 -5.13
C VAL A 22 -27.94 -6.50 -5.92
N MET A 23 -28.17 -6.79 -7.21
CA MET A 23 -29.15 -6.04 -8.01
C MET A 23 -30.56 -6.11 -7.41
N LYS A 24 -30.97 -7.28 -6.91
CA LYS A 24 -32.27 -7.42 -6.23
C LYS A 24 -32.33 -6.71 -4.89
N ILE A 25 -31.20 -6.63 -4.19
CA ILE A 25 -31.09 -5.83 -2.97
C ILE A 25 -31.30 -4.34 -3.29
N HIS A 26 -30.74 -3.85 -4.40
CA HIS A 26 -30.99 -2.46 -4.86
C HIS A 26 -32.44 -2.21 -5.29
N GLU A 27 -33.17 -3.24 -5.72
CA GLU A 27 -34.62 -3.18 -5.99
C GLU A 27 -35.49 -3.16 -4.71
N GLY A 28 -34.87 -3.26 -3.51
CA GLY A 28 -35.55 -3.09 -2.22
C GLY A 28 -35.75 -4.38 -1.40
N ASP A 29 -35.13 -5.49 -1.78
CA ASP A 29 -35.22 -6.75 -1.03
C ASP A 29 -34.30 -6.77 0.21
N THR A 30 -34.81 -6.22 1.32
CA THR A 30 -34.09 -6.10 2.60
C THR A 30 -33.87 -7.45 3.30
N LEU A 31 -34.74 -8.45 3.05
CA LEU A 31 -34.55 -9.80 3.59
C LEU A 31 -33.34 -10.48 2.96
N LEU A 32 -33.18 -10.28 1.65
CA LEU A 32 -32.02 -10.78 0.91
C LEU A 32 -30.72 -10.08 1.34
N GLN A 33 -30.77 -8.78 1.65
CA GLN A 33 -29.64 -8.02 2.19
C GLN A 33 -29.16 -8.59 3.53
N ASN A 34 -30.07 -8.77 4.49
CA ASN A 34 -29.73 -9.33 5.80
C ASN A 34 -29.19 -10.76 5.68
N SER A 35 -29.81 -11.59 4.83
CA SER A 35 -29.32 -12.94 4.58
C SER A 35 -27.91 -12.95 3.97
N LEU A 36 -27.61 -12.00 3.09
CA LEU A 36 -26.28 -11.87 2.48
C LEU A 36 -25.24 -11.44 3.51
N ILE A 37 -25.56 -10.49 4.37
CA ILE A 37 -24.66 -10.05 5.46
C ILE A 37 -24.34 -11.22 6.39
N GLU A 38 -25.34 -11.98 6.82
CA GLU A 38 -25.14 -13.15 7.69
C GLU A 38 -24.26 -14.22 7.03
N GLN A 39 -24.51 -14.53 5.74
CA GLN A 39 -23.71 -15.51 5.00
C GLN A 39 -22.23 -15.11 4.85
N TYR A 40 -21.95 -13.80 4.78
CA TYR A 40 -20.60 -13.28 4.57
C TYR A 40 -19.92 -12.78 5.85
N LYS A 41 -20.51 -13.01 7.03
CA LYS A 41 -19.84 -12.79 8.33
C LYS A 41 -18.42 -13.37 8.40
N PRO A 42 -18.14 -14.61 7.94
CA PRO A 42 -16.78 -15.16 7.96
C PRO A 42 -15.80 -14.37 7.06
N PHE A 43 -16.26 -13.84 5.94
CA PHE A 43 -15.46 -12.97 5.06
C PHE A 43 -15.14 -11.64 5.74
N VAL A 44 -16.13 -11.05 6.42
CA VAL A 44 -15.94 -9.82 7.20
C VAL A 44 -14.96 -10.08 8.34
N ALA A 45 -15.17 -11.13 9.14
CA ALA A 45 -14.28 -11.52 10.24
C ALA A 45 -12.84 -11.73 9.75
N LYS A 46 -12.65 -12.43 8.63
CA LYS A 46 -11.33 -12.63 8.02
C LYS A 46 -10.70 -11.30 7.59
N THR A 47 -11.48 -10.41 6.97
CA THR A 47 -11.00 -9.11 6.50
C THR A 47 -10.62 -8.21 7.68
N VAL A 48 -11.46 -8.12 8.70
CA VAL A 48 -11.18 -7.35 9.92
C VAL A 48 -9.99 -7.94 10.66
N SER A 49 -9.92 -9.26 10.83
CA SER A 49 -8.78 -9.97 11.42
C SER A 49 -7.48 -9.71 10.64
N SER A 50 -7.55 -9.58 9.31
CA SER A 50 -6.36 -9.22 8.51
C SER A 50 -5.83 -7.82 8.79
N VAL A 51 -6.69 -6.89 9.23
CA VAL A 51 -6.34 -5.52 9.63
C VAL A 51 -5.86 -5.49 11.08
N CYS A 52 -6.58 -6.14 11.99
CA CYS A 52 -6.29 -6.14 13.43
C CYS A 52 -5.21 -7.14 13.84
N LYS A 53 -4.85 -8.09 12.99
CA LYS A 53 -3.87 -9.18 13.23
C LYS A 53 -4.12 -10.08 14.44
N ARG A 54 -5.33 -10.03 14.99
CA ARG A 54 -5.83 -10.95 16.00
C ARG A 54 -7.09 -11.67 15.51
N TYR A 55 -7.46 -12.74 16.19
CA TYR A 55 -8.79 -13.31 16.02
C TYR A 55 -9.85 -12.26 16.38
N ILE A 56 -10.93 -12.24 15.60
CA ILE A 56 -12.04 -11.31 15.76
C ILE A 56 -13.29 -12.13 16.07
N ASP A 57 -13.89 -11.84 17.22
CA ASP A 57 -15.16 -12.39 17.67
C ASP A 57 -16.32 -11.48 17.23
N GLU A 58 -17.55 -12.01 17.21
CA GLU A 58 -18.72 -11.20 16.86
C GLU A 58 -19.01 -10.07 17.87
N ARG A 59 -18.46 -10.18 19.08
CA ARG A 59 -18.59 -9.18 20.14
C ARG A 59 -17.60 -8.02 20.01
N ASP A 60 -16.60 -8.13 19.12
CA ASP A 60 -15.62 -7.06 18.90
C ASP A 60 -16.27 -5.85 18.18
N ASP A 61 -15.93 -4.65 18.62
CA ASP A 61 -16.42 -3.41 17.98
C ASP A 61 -15.93 -3.32 16.53
N GLU A 62 -14.69 -3.76 16.26
CA GLU A 62 -14.13 -3.77 14.91
C GLU A 62 -14.90 -4.71 13.98
N PHE A 63 -15.47 -5.80 14.51
CA PHE A 63 -16.35 -6.67 13.74
C PHE A 63 -17.65 -5.96 13.34
N SER A 64 -18.26 -5.26 14.30
CA SER A 64 -19.46 -4.45 14.06
C SER A 64 -19.21 -3.35 13.01
N ILE A 65 -18.06 -2.67 13.09
CA ILE A 65 -17.63 -1.70 12.07
C ILE A 65 -17.43 -2.37 10.71
N GLY A 66 -16.85 -3.58 10.69
CA GLY A 66 -16.70 -4.38 9.48
C GLY A 66 -18.04 -4.74 8.84
N LEU A 67 -19.05 -5.11 9.62
CA LEU A 67 -20.39 -5.41 9.12
C LEU A 67 -21.09 -4.18 8.54
N ILE A 68 -20.97 -3.03 9.22
CA ILE A 68 -21.49 -1.75 8.71
C ILE A 68 -20.83 -1.39 7.37
N ALA A 69 -19.51 -1.57 7.28
CA ALA A 69 -18.75 -1.34 6.07
C ALA A 69 -19.14 -2.28 4.93
N PHE A 70 -19.42 -3.54 5.24
CA PHE A 70 -19.89 -4.52 4.27
C PHE A 70 -21.28 -4.17 3.73
N ASN A 71 -22.20 -3.77 4.61
CA ASN A 71 -23.52 -3.30 4.19
C ASN A 71 -23.43 -2.10 3.24
N GLU A 72 -22.59 -1.11 3.58
CA GLU A 72 -22.34 0.05 2.71
C GLU A 72 -21.76 -0.36 1.35
N ALA A 73 -20.88 -1.38 1.33
CA ALA A 73 -20.33 -1.89 0.09
C ALA A 73 -21.40 -2.54 -0.80
N ILE A 74 -22.35 -3.28 -0.21
CA ILE A 74 -23.51 -3.85 -0.93
C ILE A 74 -24.36 -2.72 -1.54
N GLU A 75 -24.68 -1.70 -0.77
CA GLU A 75 -25.51 -0.56 -1.21
C GLU A 75 -24.85 0.25 -2.34
N LYS A 76 -23.53 0.45 -2.28
CA LYS A 76 -22.80 1.32 -3.22
C LYS A 76 -22.18 0.58 -4.42
N TYR A 77 -22.29 -0.75 -4.46
CA TYR A 77 -21.70 -1.55 -5.52
C TYR A 77 -22.32 -1.22 -6.88
N SER A 78 -21.51 -1.21 -7.92
CA SER A 78 -21.98 -1.09 -9.31
C SER A 78 -21.09 -1.97 -10.19
N PRO A 79 -21.67 -2.87 -11.00
CA PRO A 79 -20.91 -3.80 -11.83
C PRO A 79 -20.12 -3.08 -12.93
N ASP A 80 -20.56 -1.88 -13.34
CA ASP A 80 -19.93 -1.08 -14.38
C ASP A 80 -18.56 -0.52 -13.96
N LYS A 81 -18.23 -0.58 -12.67
CA LYS A 81 -16.97 -0.09 -12.09
C LYS A 81 -15.85 -1.15 -12.07
N GLY A 82 -16.07 -2.31 -12.68
CA GLY A 82 -15.01 -3.27 -13.05
C GLY A 82 -14.45 -4.17 -11.94
N ASN A 83 -14.73 -3.91 -10.66
CA ASN A 83 -14.33 -4.78 -9.54
C ASN A 83 -15.45 -5.73 -9.12
N SER A 84 -15.11 -6.92 -8.61
CA SER A 84 -16.08 -7.82 -7.97
C SER A 84 -16.59 -7.21 -6.66
N LEU A 85 -17.79 -7.60 -6.22
CA LEU A 85 -18.36 -7.12 -4.96
C LEU A 85 -17.41 -7.36 -3.79
N LEU A 86 -16.80 -8.54 -3.72
CA LEU A 86 -15.91 -8.91 -2.62
C LEU A 86 -14.63 -8.08 -2.61
N ALA A 87 -14.02 -7.82 -3.77
CA ALA A 87 -12.84 -6.95 -3.86
C ALA A 87 -13.16 -5.51 -3.46
N PHE A 88 -14.33 -5.00 -3.88
CA PHE A 88 -14.80 -3.68 -3.48
C PHE A 88 -15.11 -3.61 -1.98
N ALA A 89 -15.80 -4.61 -1.44
CA ALA A 89 -16.13 -4.71 -0.04
C ALA A 89 -14.89 -4.82 0.86
N GLU A 90 -13.90 -5.61 0.45
CA GLU A 90 -12.63 -5.74 1.18
C GLU A 90 -11.95 -4.37 1.35
N LEU A 91 -11.92 -3.55 0.30
CA LEU A 91 -11.36 -2.20 0.35
C LEU A 91 -12.10 -1.30 1.35
N ILE A 92 -13.44 -1.30 1.31
CA ILE A 92 -14.28 -0.45 2.17
C ILE A 92 -14.19 -0.88 3.64
N ILE A 93 -14.22 -2.19 3.90
CA ILE A 93 -14.06 -2.77 5.25
C ILE A 93 -12.71 -2.36 5.83
N LYS A 94 -11.61 -2.59 5.10
CA LYS A 94 -10.26 -2.24 5.58
C LYS A 94 -10.16 -0.75 5.92
N ARG A 95 -10.65 0.12 5.03
CA ARG A 95 -10.61 1.57 5.24
C ARG A 95 -11.36 1.99 6.50
N LYS A 96 -12.61 1.54 6.68
CA LYS A 96 -13.44 1.93 7.83
C LYS A 96 -12.93 1.39 9.15
N VAL A 97 -12.45 0.16 9.18
CA VAL A 97 -11.85 -0.43 10.39
C VAL A 97 -10.58 0.34 10.77
N ILE A 98 -9.72 0.69 9.80
CA ILE A 98 -8.53 1.52 10.06
C ILE A 98 -8.92 2.90 10.61
N ASP A 99 -9.93 3.54 10.02
CA ASP A 99 -10.39 4.85 10.47
C ASP A 99 -11.01 4.79 11.88
N TYR A 100 -11.71 3.72 12.22
CA TYR A 100 -12.21 3.45 13.57
C TYR A 100 -11.06 3.31 14.57
N ILE A 101 -10.09 2.42 14.29
CA ILE A 101 -8.92 2.20 15.16
C ILE A 101 -8.18 3.51 15.41
N ARG A 102 -8.01 4.33 14.37
CA ARG A 102 -7.38 5.66 14.50
C ARG A 102 -8.16 6.61 15.39
N LYS A 103 -9.49 6.61 15.30
CA LYS A 103 -10.37 7.47 16.11
C LYS A 103 -10.33 7.05 17.59
N GLU A 104 -10.42 5.75 17.85
CA GLU A 104 -10.37 5.22 19.22
C GLU A 104 -9.00 5.48 19.87
N ALA A 105 -7.90 5.31 19.14
CA ALA A 105 -6.57 5.64 19.64
C ALA A 105 -6.43 7.13 20.04
N ARG A 106 -7.04 8.06 19.27
CA ARG A 106 -7.04 9.49 19.60
C ARG A 106 -7.90 9.80 20.82
N ASN A 107 -9.08 9.20 20.91
CA ASN A 107 -10.01 9.40 22.03
C ASN A 107 -9.44 8.83 23.33
N ALA A 108 -8.79 7.67 23.27
CA ALA A 108 -8.09 7.08 24.41
C ALA A 108 -6.94 7.96 24.91
N HIS A 109 -6.29 8.75 24.03
CA HIS A 109 -5.23 9.68 24.42
C HIS A 109 -5.78 10.91 25.16
N THR A 110 -6.98 11.39 24.80
CA THR A 110 -7.59 12.57 25.43
C THR A 110 -8.20 12.29 26.81
N VAL A 111 -8.63 11.06 27.11
CA VAL A 111 -9.27 10.71 28.39
C VAL A 111 -8.23 10.43 29.50
N ASN A 112 -6.99 10.07 29.15
CA ASN A 112 -5.95 9.71 30.12
C ASN A 112 -5.09 10.90 30.62
N ILE A 113 -5.36 12.13 30.17
CA ILE A 113 -4.64 13.33 30.65
C ILE A 113 -5.21 13.84 31.99
N ASP A 114 -6.44 13.46 32.35
CA ASP A 114 -7.16 14.01 33.53
C ASP A 114 -7.33 13.03 34.71
N VAL A 115 -6.72 11.84 34.67
CA VAL A 115 -6.86 10.84 35.76
C VAL A 115 -5.57 10.76 36.58
N PRO A 116 -5.59 11.12 37.88
CA PRO A 116 -4.42 10.93 38.75
C PRO A 116 -4.12 9.44 38.87
N GLU A 117 -2.85 9.08 38.74
CA GLU A 117 -2.30 7.73 38.85
C GLU A 117 -2.81 7.02 40.12
N GLN A 118 -3.70 6.04 39.93
CA GLN A 118 -3.96 4.98 40.91
C GLN A 118 -4.60 3.77 40.21
N GLU A 119 -3.74 2.86 39.76
CA GLU A 119 -3.86 1.39 39.84
C GLU A 119 -2.81 0.77 38.89
N GLU A 120 -1.66 0.46 39.49
CA GLU A 120 -0.49 -0.14 38.85
C GLU A 120 -0.70 -1.64 38.58
N GLY A 121 -0.32 -2.10 37.39
CA GLY A 121 0.03 -3.52 37.17
C GLY A 121 -0.32 -4.04 35.78
N GLU A 122 -1.59 -4.40 35.56
CA GLU A 122 -1.95 -5.29 34.45
C GLU A 122 -2.55 -4.58 33.23
N SER A 123 -3.29 -3.48 33.42
CA SER A 123 -3.95 -2.76 32.30
C SER A 123 -2.94 -2.00 31.43
N SER A 124 -1.92 -1.42 32.05
CA SER A 124 -0.83 -0.72 31.35
C SER A 124 0.03 -1.69 30.54
N GLN A 125 0.26 -2.91 31.01
CA GLN A 125 1.05 -3.93 30.31
C GLN A 125 0.33 -4.45 29.04
N SER A 126 -0.97 -4.76 29.15
CA SER A 126 -1.81 -5.17 28.02
C SER A 126 -1.91 -4.10 26.92
N LYS A 127 -2.01 -2.81 27.30
CA LYS A 127 -2.08 -1.68 26.38
C LYS A 127 -0.76 -1.43 25.65
N ILE A 128 0.37 -1.58 26.36
CA ILE A 128 1.72 -1.53 25.77
C ILE A 128 1.94 -2.69 24.79
N GLU A 129 1.51 -3.91 25.14
CA GLU A 129 1.60 -5.08 24.24
C GLU A 129 0.74 -4.93 22.98
N ALA A 130 -0.46 -4.36 23.09
CA ALA A 130 -1.31 -4.05 21.95
C ALA A 130 -0.70 -2.94 21.06
N ASP A 131 -0.19 -1.86 21.65
CA ASP A 131 0.51 -0.78 20.92
C ASP A 131 1.79 -1.28 20.24
N LEU A 132 2.54 -2.17 20.90
CA LEU A 132 3.70 -2.85 20.32
C LEU A 132 3.29 -3.71 19.14
N SER A 133 2.21 -4.48 19.22
CA SER A 133 1.75 -5.35 18.13
C SER A 133 1.31 -4.58 16.88
N VAL A 134 0.62 -3.44 17.04
CA VAL A 134 0.20 -2.57 15.94
C VAL A 134 1.40 -1.86 15.33
N THR A 135 2.32 -1.37 16.16
CA THR A 135 3.57 -0.73 15.71
C THR A 135 4.46 -1.73 14.98
N GLU A 136 4.60 -2.95 15.48
CA GLU A 136 5.31 -4.04 14.83
C GLU A 136 4.66 -4.42 13.51
N TYR A 137 3.33 -4.48 13.46
CA TYR A 137 2.62 -4.76 12.22
C TYR A 137 2.81 -3.65 11.17
N GLN A 138 2.76 -2.38 11.57
CA GLN A 138 3.06 -1.26 10.68
C GLN A 138 4.51 -1.34 10.16
N LYS A 139 5.46 -1.71 11.02
CA LYS A 139 6.86 -1.96 10.61
C LYS A 139 6.94 -3.07 9.58
N LEU A 140 6.14 -4.14 9.70
CA LEU A 140 6.10 -5.23 8.72
C LEU A 140 5.56 -4.77 7.35
N ILE A 141 4.45 -4.02 7.33
CA ILE A 141 3.93 -3.46 6.07
C ILE A 141 4.97 -2.54 5.42
N GLN A 142 5.54 -1.60 6.19
CA GLN A 142 6.55 -0.68 5.68
C GLN A 142 7.81 -1.43 5.19
N ALA A 143 8.18 -2.52 5.85
CA ALA A 143 9.28 -3.36 5.41
C ALA A 143 8.99 -4.03 4.07
N GLU A 144 7.76 -4.54 3.87
CA GLU A 144 7.38 -5.15 2.58
C GLU A 144 7.32 -4.11 1.46
N GLN A 145 6.71 -2.94 1.70
CA GLN A 145 6.65 -1.87 0.70
C GLN A 145 8.06 -1.36 0.33
N ARG A 146 8.96 -1.25 1.31
CA ARG A 146 10.37 -0.93 1.06
C ARG A 146 11.05 -2.03 0.24
N ARG A 147 10.73 -3.30 0.49
CA ARG A 147 11.26 -4.45 -0.26
C ARG A 147 10.82 -4.42 -1.72
N GLU A 148 9.55 -4.12 -1.97
CA GLU A 148 8.99 -3.97 -3.32
C GLU A 148 9.67 -2.82 -4.07
N GLU A 149 9.86 -1.65 -3.43
CA GLU A 149 10.59 -0.54 -4.03
C GLU A 149 12.04 -0.91 -4.39
N ILE A 150 12.76 -1.58 -3.48
CA ILE A 150 14.14 -2.02 -3.72
C ILE A 150 14.18 -3.00 -4.90
N LEU A 151 13.23 -3.93 -4.99
CA LEU A 151 13.17 -4.90 -6.08
C LEU A 151 12.90 -4.21 -7.41
N HIS A 152 11.92 -3.31 -7.45
CA HIS A 152 11.62 -2.52 -8.64
C HIS A 152 12.82 -1.65 -9.06
N PHE A 153 13.44 -0.95 -8.12
CA PHE A 153 14.64 -0.15 -8.36
C PHE A 153 15.79 -1.00 -8.91
N THR A 154 16.01 -2.19 -8.36
CA THR A 154 17.03 -3.13 -8.83
C THR A 154 16.75 -3.56 -10.27
N ASN A 155 15.50 -3.83 -10.63
CA ASN A 155 15.12 -4.15 -12.01
C ASN A 155 15.33 -2.97 -12.96
N VAL A 156 15.05 -1.74 -12.53
CA VAL A 156 15.31 -0.55 -13.37
C VAL A 156 16.82 -0.33 -13.54
N LEU A 157 17.64 -0.58 -12.51
CA LEU A 157 19.09 -0.46 -12.60
C LEU A 157 19.69 -1.39 -13.66
N THR A 158 19.16 -2.61 -13.81
CA THR A 158 19.67 -3.54 -14.82
C THR A 158 19.45 -3.04 -16.25
N GLU A 159 18.42 -2.22 -16.49
CA GLU A 159 18.25 -1.55 -17.79
C GLU A 159 19.34 -0.51 -18.10
N PHE A 160 20.13 -0.10 -17.10
CA PHE A 160 21.27 0.80 -17.23
C PHE A 160 22.61 0.06 -17.14
N ASP A 161 22.61 -1.28 -17.25
CA ASP A 161 23.78 -2.13 -17.04
C ASP A 161 24.44 -1.90 -15.67
N LEU A 162 23.61 -1.66 -14.65
CA LEU A 162 24.02 -1.45 -13.27
C LEU A 162 23.50 -2.59 -12.39
N SER A 163 24.38 -3.11 -11.52
CA SER A 163 23.96 -3.97 -10.43
C SER A 163 23.92 -3.20 -9.11
N PHE A 164 23.12 -3.69 -8.16
CA PHE A 164 23.05 -3.10 -6.82
C PHE A 164 24.41 -3.15 -6.09
N SER A 165 25.18 -4.23 -6.26
CA SER A 165 26.51 -4.36 -5.64
C SER A 165 27.50 -3.34 -6.21
N GLU A 166 27.51 -3.14 -7.53
CA GLU A 166 28.36 -2.15 -8.17
C GLU A 166 28.00 -0.71 -7.74
N LEU A 167 26.71 -0.43 -7.55
CA LEU A 167 26.26 0.86 -7.05
C LEU A 167 26.81 1.12 -5.63
N MET A 168 26.79 0.12 -4.75
CA MET A 168 27.34 0.26 -3.39
C MET A 168 28.85 0.52 -3.42
N GLU A 169 29.60 -0.21 -4.25
CA GLU A 169 31.06 -0.06 -4.37
C GLU A 169 31.47 1.31 -4.94
N GLN A 170 30.70 1.82 -5.90
CA GLN A 170 31.01 3.09 -6.59
C GLN A 170 30.33 4.32 -5.96
N SER A 171 29.58 4.13 -4.87
CA SER A 171 28.94 5.23 -4.16
C SER A 171 29.98 6.15 -3.50
N PRO A 172 29.84 7.49 -3.59
CA PRO A 172 30.80 8.41 -2.98
C PRO A 172 30.83 8.28 -1.44
N LYS A 173 32.02 8.06 -0.88
CA LYS A 173 32.21 7.89 0.58
C LYS A 173 32.08 9.19 1.37
N HIS A 174 32.48 10.32 0.79
CA HIS A 174 32.45 11.62 1.45
C HIS A 174 31.15 12.37 1.15
N ARG A 175 30.65 13.09 2.16
CA ARG A 175 29.37 13.84 2.08
C ARG A 175 29.35 14.83 0.91
N ASP A 176 30.41 15.61 0.76
CA ASP A 176 30.50 16.62 -0.32
C ASP A 176 30.42 15.98 -1.72
N ALA A 177 31.01 14.81 -1.90
CA ALA A 177 30.96 14.10 -3.17
C ALA A 177 29.56 13.52 -3.44
N ARG A 178 28.84 13.06 -2.39
CA ARG A 178 27.44 12.64 -2.51
C ARG A 178 26.54 13.82 -2.88
N GLN A 179 26.67 14.93 -2.15
CA GLN A 179 25.87 16.14 -2.37
C GLN A 179 26.03 16.65 -3.80
N ASN A 180 27.27 16.77 -4.26
CA ASN A 180 27.58 17.16 -5.64
C ASN A 180 26.93 16.23 -6.68
N ALA A 181 26.99 14.91 -6.47
CA ALA A 181 26.41 13.96 -7.40
C ALA A 181 24.86 14.02 -7.40
N ILE A 182 24.25 14.25 -6.24
CA ILE A 182 22.80 14.41 -6.08
C ILE A 182 22.33 15.71 -6.75
N GLU A 183 23.07 16.81 -6.59
CA GLU A 183 22.78 18.08 -7.26
C GLU A 183 22.84 17.93 -8.79
N VAL A 184 23.84 17.20 -9.29
CA VAL A 184 23.94 16.88 -10.72
C VAL A 184 22.74 16.05 -11.20
N ALA A 185 22.31 15.05 -10.41
CA ALA A 185 21.14 14.24 -10.74
C ALA A 185 19.84 15.07 -10.73
N LYS A 186 19.71 16.03 -9.81
CA LYS A 186 18.59 16.97 -9.74
C LYS A 186 18.52 17.82 -11.01
N VAL A 187 19.61 18.49 -11.38
CA VAL A 187 19.69 19.28 -12.63
C VAL A 187 19.37 18.40 -13.86
N LEU A 188 19.89 17.18 -13.89
CA LEU A 188 19.64 16.22 -14.98
C LEU A 188 18.15 15.87 -15.12
N THR A 189 17.42 15.75 -14.01
CA THR A 189 16.01 15.34 -13.99
C THR A 189 15.03 16.50 -14.16
N GLU A 190 15.41 17.71 -13.76
CA GLU A 190 14.62 18.94 -13.94
C GLU A 190 14.57 19.40 -15.40
N HIS A 191 15.58 19.06 -16.21
CA HIS A 191 15.61 19.37 -17.64
C HIS A 191 15.03 18.21 -18.49
N PRO A 192 13.84 18.37 -19.13
CA PRO A 192 13.17 17.28 -19.84
C PRO A 192 14.00 16.65 -20.96
N GLU A 193 14.78 17.46 -21.68
CA GLU A 193 15.65 16.99 -22.76
C GLU A 193 16.78 16.09 -22.25
N LEU A 194 17.40 16.45 -21.11
CA LEU A 194 18.49 15.67 -20.53
C LEU A 194 17.97 14.37 -19.91
N LYS A 195 16.82 14.46 -19.21
CA LYS A 195 16.10 13.30 -18.69
C LYS A 195 15.76 12.33 -19.82
N LYS A 196 15.18 12.82 -20.92
CA LYS A 196 14.86 11.99 -22.09
C LYS A 196 16.10 11.31 -22.66
N LEU A 197 17.20 12.04 -22.82
CA LEU A 197 18.47 11.49 -23.29
C LEU A 197 18.99 10.38 -22.36
N LEU A 198 18.91 10.57 -21.04
CA LEU A 198 19.30 9.57 -20.05
C LEU A 198 18.50 8.28 -20.22
N PHE A 199 17.17 8.34 -20.24
CA PHE A 199 16.33 7.15 -20.29
C PHE A 199 16.33 6.47 -21.66
N GLN A 200 16.56 7.20 -22.75
CA GLN A 200 16.65 6.65 -24.11
C GLN A 200 18.01 6.03 -24.41
N LYS A 201 19.10 6.72 -24.05
CA LYS A 201 20.46 6.27 -24.35
C LYS A 201 21.10 5.48 -23.22
N LYS A 202 20.45 5.42 -22.05
CA LYS A 202 20.95 4.81 -20.81
C LYS A 202 22.32 5.36 -20.38
N GLN A 203 22.61 6.61 -20.75
CA GLN A 203 23.91 7.27 -20.53
C GLN A 203 23.72 8.74 -20.14
N ILE A 204 24.62 9.25 -19.29
CA ILE A 204 24.59 10.66 -18.87
C ILE A 204 25.00 11.57 -20.04
N PRO A 205 24.22 12.61 -20.38
CA PRO A 205 24.59 13.62 -21.37
C PRO A 205 25.61 14.62 -20.81
N VAL A 206 26.85 14.16 -20.55
CA VAL A 206 27.89 14.91 -19.81
C VAL A 206 28.22 16.27 -20.45
N LYS A 207 28.29 16.34 -21.78
CA LYS A 207 28.61 17.59 -22.52
C LYS A 207 27.58 18.70 -22.33
N GLN A 208 26.31 18.33 -22.14
CA GLN A 208 25.24 19.27 -21.88
C GLN A 208 25.20 19.63 -20.39
N LEU A 209 25.38 18.61 -19.54
CA LEU A 209 25.30 18.74 -18.10
C LEU A 209 26.43 19.60 -17.52
N GLU A 210 27.65 19.50 -18.05
CA GLU A 210 28.82 20.28 -17.59
C GLU A 210 28.64 21.80 -17.69
N LYS A 211 27.70 22.27 -18.53
CA LYS A 211 27.38 23.70 -18.68
C LYS A 211 26.36 24.20 -17.67
N MET A 212 25.69 23.29 -16.97
CA MET A 212 24.56 23.57 -16.08
C MET A 212 24.87 23.29 -14.61
N VAL A 213 25.99 22.63 -14.34
CA VAL A 213 26.42 22.25 -12.98
C VAL A 213 27.77 22.87 -12.65
N SER A 214 28.02 23.10 -11.36
CA SER A 214 29.28 23.68 -10.85
C SER A 214 30.45 22.67 -10.80
N VAL A 215 30.17 21.39 -11.02
CA VAL A 215 31.17 20.31 -10.89
C VAL A 215 31.91 20.03 -12.20
N SER A 216 33.18 19.64 -12.08
CA SER A 216 34.00 19.29 -13.24
C SER A 216 33.47 18.05 -13.98
N ARG A 217 33.70 17.98 -15.30
CA ARG A 217 33.45 16.78 -16.11
C ARG A 217 34.03 15.51 -15.51
N LYS A 218 35.24 15.58 -14.96
CA LYS A 218 35.92 14.45 -14.29
C LYS A 218 35.13 13.96 -13.07
N THR A 219 34.51 14.88 -12.32
CA THR A 219 33.66 14.57 -11.16
C THR A 219 32.36 13.87 -11.59
N ILE A 220 31.73 14.34 -12.67
CA ILE A 220 30.52 13.70 -13.22
C ILE A 220 30.83 12.27 -13.65
N GLU A 221 31.89 12.07 -14.45
CA GLU A 221 32.27 10.76 -14.98
C GLU A 221 32.66 9.76 -13.88
N ARG A 222 33.36 10.24 -12.84
CA ARG A 222 33.75 9.43 -11.68
C ARG A 222 32.53 8.92 -10.90
N ASN A 223 31.48 9.73 -10.80
CA ASN A 223 30.29 9.41 -10.01
C ASN A 223 29.10 8.99 -10.88
N ARG A 224 29.30 8.67 -12.17
CA ARG A 224 28.22 8.47 -13.14
C ARG A 224 27.19 7.43 -12.71
N LYS A 225 27.62 6.28 -12.17
CA LYS A 225 26.70 5.21 -11.75
C LYS A 225 25.80 5.68 -10.61
N TYR A 226 26.37 6.42 -9.65
CA TYR A 226 25.64 7.01 -8.55
C TYR A 226 24.66 8.10 -9.02
N ILE A 227 25.09 8.98 -9.94
CA ILE A 227 24.23 10.02 -10.53
C ILE A 227 23.02 9.39 -11.24
N ILE A 228 23.24 8.32 -12.03
CA ILE A 228 22.15 7.59 -12.70
C ILE A 228 21.18 7.02 -11.68
N ALA A 229 21.68 6.35 -10.63
CA ALA A 229 20.85 5.80 -9.56
C ALA A 229 20.01 6.88 -8.88
N MET A 230 20.61 8.02 -8.54
CA MET A 230 19.88 9.15 -7.94
C MET A 230 18.82 9.71 -8.90
N ALA A 231 19.13 9.84 -10.19
CA ALA A 231 18.19 10.32 -11.20
C ALA A 231 16.99 9.38 -11.39
N ILE A 232 17.20 8.05 -11.31
CA ILE A 232 16.13 7.04 -11.33
C ILE A 232 15.24 7.22 -10.10
N ILE A 233 15.84 7.34 -8.91
CA ILE A 233 15.09 7.48 -7.65
C ILE A 233 14.26 8.79 -7.63
N MET A 234 14.80 9.88 -8.16
CA MET A 234 14.10 11.16 -8.26
C MET A 234 12.99 11.17 -9.32
N THR A 235 13.11 10.34 -10.36
CA THR A 235 12.13 10.28 -11.46
C THR A 235 10.99 9.30 -11.17
N GLY A 236 11.26 8.23 -10.44
CA GLY A 236 10.28 7.21 -10.09
C GLY A 236 9.54 7.48 -8.79
N ASP A 237 8.51 6.66 -8.53
CA ASP A 237 7.72 6.68 -7.30
C ASP A 237 8.38 5.77 -6.24
N TYR A 238 9.47 6.27 -5.64
CA TYR A 238 10.26 5.53 -4.65
C TYR A 238 10.29 6.28 -3.32
N LEU A 239 9.16 6.31 -2.61
CA LEU A 239 8.99 7.06 -1.37
C LEU A 239 10.03 6.66 -0.32
N TYR A 240 10.24 5.35 -0.09
CA TYR A 240 11.16 4.87 0.94
C TYR A 240 12.63 5.11 0.58
N LEU A 241 13.01 4.93 -0.69
CA LEU A 241 14.38 5.22 -1.14
C LEU A 241 14.68 6.72 -1.11
N GLN A 242 13.70 7.56 -1.47
CA GLN A 242 13.84 9.02 -1.36
C GLN A 242 14.02 9.46 0.09
N ASP A 243 13.24 8.92 1.01
CA ASP A 243 13.38 9.24 2.44
C ASP A 243 14.71 8.75 3.01
N TYR A 244 15.21 7.59 2.59
CA TYR A 244 16.56 7.13 2.94
C TYR A 244 17.64 8.11 2.46
N ILE A 245 17.55 8.60 1.21
CA ILE A 245 18.51 9.59 0.68
C ILE A 245 18.46 10.88 1.50
N LYS A 246 17.28 11.40 1.83
CA LYS A 246 17.15 12.60 2.68
C LYS A 246 17.83 12.41 4.04
N GLY A 247 17.67 11.24 4.65
CA GLY A 247 18.35 10.89 5.90
C GLY A 247 19.88 10.97 5.76
N VAL A 248 20.43 10.31 4.74
CA VAL A 248 21.89 10.27 4.48
C VAL A 248 22.48 11.64 4.10
N LEU A 249 21.67 12.56 3.58
CA LEU A 249 22.09 13.92 3.25
C LEU A 249 22.12 14.85 4.47
N ASN A 250 21.27 14.58 5.46
CA ASN A 250 21.13 15.39 6.67
C ASN A 250 22.13 15.00 7.78
N GLU A 251 22.87 13.89 7.60
CA GLU A 251 24.00 13.43 8.43
C GLU A 251 25.37 13.89 7.85
#